data_AF-A0A0E9M170-F1
#
_entry.id   AF-A0A0E9M170-F1
#
_cell.length_a   1.000
_cell.length_b   1.000
_cell.length_c   1.000
_cell.angle_alpha   90.00
_cell.angle_beta   90.00
_cell.angle_gamma   90.00
#
_symmetry.space_group_name_H-M   'P 1'
#
loop_
_entity.id
_entity.type
_entity.pdbx_description
1 polymer ?
#
loop_
_entity_poly.entity_id
_entity_poly.type
_entity_poly.pdbx_seq_one_letter_code
_entity_poly.pdbx_strand_id
1 'polypeptide(L)'
;MSIYSLTKIAFATRDYYEAMNAALKTINGDYHMLHYPFYKDDKDSFSQAQDNLLEYCIEKYSTLEGKDVLDIGCGNGIGTLYVAQNHPVKSVTGVDINPHNVEIANEEKEKRNIQNALFIEATPRI
;
A
#
# COMPACT_ATOMS: atom_id res chain seq x y z
N MET A 1 12.30 20.56 4.91
CA MET A 1 13.06 19.59 5.71
C MET A 1 14.43 19.39 5.07
N SER A 2 15.50 19.30 5.86
CA SER A 2 16.86 19.08 5.36
C SER A 2 17.10 17.60 5.07
N ILE A 3 17.85 17.27 4.01
CA ILE A 3 18.25 15.89 3.63
C ILE A 3 18.84 15.10 4.81
N TYR A 4 19.47 15.79 5.76
CA TYR A 4 20.04 15.18 6.97
C TYR A 4 19.00 14.56 7.92
N SER A 5 17.75 15.03 7.92
CA SER A 5 16.70 14.44 8.77
C SER A 5 16.21 13.09 8.25
N LEU A 6 16.34 12.83 6.94
CA LEU A 6 15.91 11.57 6.33
C LEU A 6 16.85 10.41 6.69
N THR A 7 18.15 10.67 6.86
CA THR A 7 19.15 9.62 7.14
C THR A 7 19.07 8.99 8.53
N LYS A 8 18.53 9.69 9.54
CA LYS A 8 18.42 9.15 10.91
C LYS A 8 17.17 8.28 11.12
N ILE A 9 16.14 8.50 10.31
CA ILE A 9 14.86 7.79 10.43
C ILE A 9 14.95 6.34 9.89
N ALA A 10 15.90 6.08 8.99
CA ALA A 10 16.03 4.80 8.30
C ALA A 10 16.30 3.56 9.17
N PHE A 11 16.61 3.69 10.47
CA PHE A 11 17.06 2.58 11.32
C PHE A 11 16.07 2.09 12.38
N ALA A 12 14.89 2.70 12.50
CA ALA A 12 13.80 2.14 13.31
C ALA A 12 12.65 1.77 12.37
N THR A 13 12.21 0.51 12.39
CA THR A 13 11.23 -0.03 11.41
C THR A 13 9.92 0.74 11.38
N ARG A 14 9.49 1.31 12.51
CA ARG A 14 8.28 2.13 12.61
C ARG A 14 8.47 3.49 11.94
N ASP A 15 9.58 4.16 12.26
CA ASP A 15 9.89 5.47 11.71
C ASP A 15 10.20 5.39 10.20
N TYR A 16 10.73 4.26 9.72
CA TYR A 16 11.01 4.04 8.30
C TYR A 16 9.77 4.19 7.42
N TYR A 17 8.69 3.47 7.72
CA TYR A 17 7.48 3.49 6.88
C TYR A 17 6.80 4.87 6.92
N GLU A 18 6.80 5.53 8.07
CA GLU A 18 6.28 6.89 8.21
C GLU A 18 7.09 7.90 7.40
N ALA A 19 8.42 7.86 7.48
CA ALA A 19 9.26 8.76 6.70
C ALA A 19 9.20 8.49 5.20
N MET A 20 9.11 7.23 4.78
CA MET A 20 8.94 6.89 3.36
C MET A 20 7.59 7.33 2.83
N ASN A 21 6.51 7.13 3.58
CA ASN A 21 5.20 7.68 3.27
C ASN A 21 5.25 9.20 3.11
N ALA A 22 5.82 9.90 4.09
CA ALA A 22 5.93 11.36 4.07
C ALA A 22 6.79 11.85 2.89
N ALA A 23 7.93 11.19 2.62
CA ALA A 23 8.81 11.54 1.52
C ALA A 23 8.12 11.35 0.16
N LEU A 24 7.55 10.17 -0.10
CA LEU A 24 6.87 9.87 -1.36
C LEU A 24 5.66 10.76 -1.57
N LYS A 25 4.86 11.02 -0.53
CA LYS A 25 3.74 11.96 -0.61
C LYS A 25 4.20 13.39 -0.90
N THR A 26 5.31 13.83 -0.31
CA THR A 26 5.84 15.18 -0.55
C THR A 26 6.36 15.34 -1.99
N ILE A 27 7.00 14.30 -2.53
CA ILE A 27 7.61 14.35 -3.87
C ILE A 27 6.54 14.20 -4.96
N ASN A 28 5.59 13.28 -4.77
CA ASN A 28 4.65 12.87 -5.82
C ASN A 28 3.23 13.46 -5.64
N GLY A 29 2.92 14.03 -4.49
CA GLY A 29 1.59 14.57 -4.17
C GLY A 29 0.59 13.54 -3.63
N ASP A 30 0.89 12.25 -3.72
CA ASP A 30 0.01 11.15 -3.30
C ASP A 30 0.79 10.04 -2.57
N TYR A 31 0.07 9.17 -1.84
CA TYR A 31 0.67 7.97 -1.25
C TYR A 31 0.94 6.90 -2.31
N HIS A 32 2.02 6.14 -2.11
CA HIS A 32 2.49 5.09 -3.00
C HIS A 32 2.66 3.78 -2.26
N MET A 33 2.67 2.65 -2.99
CA MET A 33 2.94 1.34 -2.40
C MET A 33 4.38 1.29 -1.84
N LEU A 34 4.59 0.75 -0.63
CA LEU A 34 5.93 0.74 0.01
C LEU A 34 6.72 -0.56 -0.22
N HIS A 35 6.54 -1.18 -1.39
CA HIS A 35 7.35 -2.32 -1.85
C HIS A 35 8.28 -1.92 -3.00
N TYR A 36 9.22 -2.80 -3.34
CA TYR A 36 10.11 -2.58 -4.47
C TYR A 36 9.33 -2.45 -5.79
N PRO A 37 9.74 -1.55 -6.70
CA PRO A 37 9.19 -1.50 -8.06
C PRO A 37 9.73 -2.64 -8.92
N PHE A 38 8.92 -3.16 -9.85
CA PHE A 38 9.28 -4.12 -10.87
C PHE A 38 9.15 -3.51 -12.27
N TYR A 39 10.27 -3.06 -12.84
CA TYR A 39 10.31 -2.50 -14.20
C TYR A 39 10.33 -3.64 -15.23
N LYS A 40 9.31 -3.69 -16.09
CA LYS A 40 9.23 -4.63 -17.22
C LYS A 40 9.86 -4.02 -18.48
N ASP A 41 9.83 -2.69 -18.59
CA ASP A 41 10.45 -1.90 -19.66
C ASP A 41 11.19 -0.69 -19.06
N ASP A 42 12.24 -0.21 -19.73
CA ASP A 42 13.02 0.97 -19.31
C ASP A 42 12.19 2.26 -19.26
N LYS A 43 11.01 2.29 -19.89
CA LYS A 43 10.09 3.44 -19.92
C LYS A 43 9.04 3.40 -18.81
N ASP A 44 8.97 2.34 -18.02
CA ASP A 44 7.99 2.24 -16.94
C ASP A 44 8.19 3.40 -15.95
N SER A 45 7.10 4.07 -15.62
CA SER A 45 7.12 5.06 -14.53
C SER A 45 7.28 4.34 -13.18
N PHE A 46 7.68 5.07 -12.14
CA PHE A 46 7.76 4.50 -10.79
C PHE A 46 6.43 3.86 -10.36
N SER A 47 5.30 4.53 -10.56
CA SER A 47 3.97 3.99 -10.26
C SER A 47 3.66 2.74 -11.09
N GLN A 48 3.96 2.76 -12.39
CA GLN A 48 3.74 1.60 -13.26
C GLN A 48 4.56 0.39 -12.80
N ALA A 49 5.79 0.62 -12.37
CA ALA A 49 6.64 -0.43 -11.84
C ALA A 49 6.15 -0.97 -10.48
N GLN A 50 5.46 -0.16 -9.67
CA GLN A 50 4.79 -0.65 -8.46
C GLN A 50 3.63 -1.57 -8.82
N ASP A 51 2.73 -1.12 -9.70
CA ASP A 51 1.59 -1.91 -10.16
C ASP A 51 2.07 -3.24 -10.80
N ASN A 52 3.15 -3.19 -11.58
CA ASN A 52 3.74 -4.38 -12.21
C ASN A 52 4.13 -5.47 -11.21
N LEU A 53 4.68 -5.12 -10.04
CA LEU A 53 5.05 -6.13 -9.04
C LEU A 53 3.78 -6.77 -8.45
N LEU A 54 2.78 -5.95 -8.14
CA LEU A 54 1.52 -6.41 -7.59
C LEU A 54 0.79 -7.34 -8.57
N GLU A 55 0.70 -6.95 -9.84
CA GLU A 55 0.12 -7.77 -10.91
C GLU A 55 0.88 -9.08 -11.09
N TYR A 56 2.21 -9.05 -11.09
CA TYR A 56 3.02 -10.27 -11.20
C TYR A 56 2.73 -11.27 -10.07
N CYS A 57 2.47 -10.78 -8.85
CA CYS A 57 2.07 -11.61 -7.72
C CYS A 57 0.64 -12.15 -7.90
N ILE A 58 -0.30 -11.32 -8.34
CA ILE A 58 -1.71 -11.70 -8.57
C ILE A 58 -1.83 -12.76 -9.66
N GLU A 59 -1.04 -12.65 -10.74
CA GLU A 59 -0.99 -13.63 -11.84
C GLU A 59 -0.60 -15.05 -11.39
N LYS A 60 -0.03 -15.24 -10.19
CA LYS A 60 0.30 -16.57 -9.65
C LYS A 60 -0.92 -17.29 -9.07
N TYR A 61 -2.02 -16.58 -8.86
CA TYR A 61 -3.28 -17.17 -8.41
C TYR A 61 -4.12 -17.60 -9.61
N SER A 62 -4.94 -18.65 -9.43
CA SER A 62 -5.80 -19.16 -10.50
C SER A 62 -6.94 -18.20 -10.86
N THR A 63 -7.53 -17.52 -9.87
CA THR A 63 -8.51 -16.43 -10.05
C THR A 63 -8.78 -15.72 -8.73
N LEU A 64 -9.06 -14.42 -8.81
CA LEU A 64 -9.58 -13.60 -7.70
C LEU A 64 -11.09 -13.34 -7.80
N GLU A 65 -11.75 -13.86 -8.83
CA GLU A 65 -13.16 -13.60 -9.12
C GLU A 65 -14.08 -14.04 -7.96
N GLY A 66 -14.84 -13.07 -7.42
CA GLY A 66 -15.78 -13.27 -6.33
C GLY A 66 -15.12 -13.67 -4.99
N LYS A 67 -13.80 -13.54 -4.85
CA LYS A 67 -13.08 -13.91 -3.62
C LYS A 67 -13.08 -12.79 -2.60
N ASP A 68 -13.07 -13.18 -1.33
CA ASP A 68 -12.70 -12.29 -0.23
C ASP A 68 -11.18 -12.38 -0.06
N VAL A 69 -10.47 -11.26 -0.20
CA VAL A 69 -9.00 -11.18 -0.19
C VAL A 69 -8.51 -10.58 1.12
N LEU A 70 -7.43 -11.13 1.68
CA LEU A 70 -6.75 -10.62 2.86
C LEU A 70 -5.36 -10.11 2.48
N ASP A 71 -5.08 -8.84 2.78
CA ASP A 71 -3.80 -8.19 2.58
C ASP A 71 -3.13 -7.95 3.94
N ILE A 72 -2.06 -8.69 4.23
CA ILE A 72 -1.37 -8.71 5.52
C ILE A 72 -0.17 -7.77 5.49
N GLY A 73 -0.17 -6.76 6.36
CA GLY A 73 0.83 -5.69 6.31
C GLY A 73 0.50 -4.70 5.19
N CYS A 74 -0.76 -4.27 5.11
CA CYS A 74 -1.26 -3.46 4.00
C CYS A 74 -0.65 -2.05 3.92
N GLY A 75 0.06 -1.60 4.95
CA GLY A 75 0.65 -0.27 5.02
C GLY A 75 -0.42 0.81 4.85
N ASN A 76 -0.10 1.83 4.05
CA ASN A 76 -1.02 2.93 3.72
C ASN A 76 -2.24 2.53 2.87
N GLY A 77 -2.43 1.24 2.57
CA GLY A 77 -3.62 0.72 1.90
C GLY A 77 -3.66 0.91 0.38
N ILE A 78 -2.66 1.55 -0.24
CA ILE A 78 -2.68 1.85 -1.68
C ILE A 78 -2.74 0.57 -2.52
N GLY A 79 -1.97 -0.46 -2.15
CA GLY A 79 -2.02 -1.77 -2.80
C GLY A 79 -3.36 -2.47 -2.62
N THR A 80 -3.91 -2.46 -1.41
CA THR A 80 -5.23 -3.01 -1.08
C THR A 80 -6.34 -2.38 -1.90
N LEU A 81 -6.33 -1.04 -2.01
CA LEU A 81 -7.31 -0.27 -2.80
C LEU A 81 -7.15 -0.53 -4.30
N TYR A 82 -5.91 -0.69 -4.78
CA TYR A 82 -5.65 -1.07 -6.16
C TYR A 82 -6.29 -2.43 -6.49
N VAL A 83 -6.12 -3.44 -5.63
CA VAL A 83 -6.77 -4.75 -5.82
C VAL A 83 -8.29 -4.62 -5.80
N ALA A 84 -8.84 -3.88 -4.84
CA ALA A 84 -10.28 -3.69 -4.70
C ALA A 84 -10.93 -3.01 -5.92
N GLN A 85 -10.19 -2.12 -6.59
CA GLN A 85 -10.68 -1.35 -7.73
C GLN A 85 -10.48 -2.06 -9.08
N ASN A 86 -9.36 -2.75 -9.28
CA ASN A 86 -8.95 -3.25 -10.59
C ASN A 86 -9.18 -4.75 -10.81
N HIS A 87 -9.49 -5.50 -9.74
CA HIS A 87 -9.70 -6.95 -9.82
C HIS A 87 -11.15 -7.32 -9.46
N PRO A 88 -11.71 -8.41 -10.02
CA PRO A 88 -13.10 -8.82 -9.79
C PRO A 88 -13.30 -9.50 -8.42
N VAL A 89 -12.75 -8.92 -7.36
CA VAL A 89 -12.86 -9.41 -5.99
C VAL A 89 -14.20 -9.05 -5.38
N LYS A 90 -14.71 -9.91 -4.49
CA LYS A 90 -15.92 -9.61 -3.70
C LYS A 90 -15.62 -8.55 -2.63
N SER A 91 -14.52 -8.72 -1.90
CA SER A 91 -14.07 -7.76 -0.89
C SER A 91 -12.57 -7.90 -0.65
N VAL A 92 -11.94 -6.84 -0.13
CA VAL A 92 -10.54 -6.86 0.32
C VAL A 92 -10.47 -6.35 1.76
N THR A 93 -9.82 -7.11 2.64
CA THR A 93 -9.51 -6.68 4.00
C THR A 93 -8.00 -6.43 4.10
N GLY A 94 -7.60 -5.19 4.36
CA GLY A 94 -6.23 -4.83 4.71
C GLY A 94 -6.04 -4.85 6.23
N VAL A 95 -4.96 -5.48 6.69
CA VAL A 95 -4.58 -5.48 8.11
C VAL A 95 -3.17 -4.91 8.28
N ASP A 96 -3.01 -4.01 9.25
CA ASP A 96 -1.70 -3.47 9.61
C ASP A 96 -1.60 -3.30 11.14
N ILE A 97 -0.39 -3.44 11.68
CA ILE A 97 -0.15 -3.26 13.13
C ILE A 97 0.04 -1.79 13.50
N ASN A 98 0.28 -0.90 12.52
CA ASN A 98 0.43 0.52 12.76
C ASN A 98 -0.92 1.23 12.57
N PRO A 99 -1.55 1.77 13.64
CA PRO A 99 -2.82 2.47 13.51
C PRO A 99 -2.77 3.67 12.55
N HIS A 100 -1.62 4.34 12.42
CA HIS A 100 -1.47 5.47 11.49
C HIS A 100 -1.57 5.05 10.02
N ASN A 101 -1.07 3.86 9.67
CA ASN A 101 -1.22 3.28 8.34
C ASN A 101 -2.70 2.99 8.03
N VAL A 102 -3.44 2.46 9.01
CA VAL A 102 -4.88 2.18 8.91
C VAL A 102 -5.69 3.46 8.75
N GLU A 103 -5.31 4.54 9.44
CA GLU A 103 -5.90 5.87 9.29
C GLU A 103 -5.73 6.38 7.85
N ILE A 104 -4.49 6.41 7.34
CA ILE A 104 -4.19 6.80 5.96
C ILE A 104 -4.97 5.95 4.95
N ALA A 105 -5.04 4.64 5.16
CA ALA A 105 -5.75 3.73 4.27
C ALA A 105 -7.25 4.04 4.21
N ASN A 106 -7.87 4.40 5.34
CA ASN A 106 -9.27 4.81 5.36
C ASN A 106 -9.49 6.17 4.69
N GLU A 107 -8.59 7.14 4.87
CA GLU A 107 -8.65 8.44 4.16
C GLU A 107 -8.56 8.24 2.64
N GLU A 108 -7.63 7.41 2.16
CA GLU A 108 -7.47 7.12 0.73
C GLU A 108 -8.66 6.32 0.18
N LYS A 109 -9.24 5.42 0.97
CA LYS A 109 -10.48 4.72 0.61
C LYS A 109 -11.63 5.69 0.37
N GLU A 110 -11.83 6.64 1.28
CA GLU A 110 -12.87 7.66 1.19
C GLU A 110 -12.63 8.58 0.00
N LYS A 111 -11.40 9.10 -0.17
CA LYS A 111 -11.00 9.94 -1.30
C LYS A 111 -11.29 9.28 -2.65
N ARG A 112 -11.11 7.96 -2.75
CA ARG A 112 -11.33 7.17 -3.98
C ARG A 112 -12.75 6.59 -4.10
N ASN A 113 -13.62 6.81 -3.11
CA ASN A 113 -14.98 6.26 -3.04
C ASN A 113 -15.07 4.72 -3.15
N ILE A 114 -14.07 4.00 -2.63
CA ILE A 114 -14.00 2.53 -2.72
C ILE A 114 -14.80 1.89 -1.57
N GLN A 115 -15.78 1.03 -1.91
CA GLN A 115 -16.73 0.46 -0.93
C GLN A 115 -16.43 -0.97 -0.52
N ASN A 116 -15.72 -1.73 -1.35
CA ASN A 116 -15.40 -3.15 -1.14
C ASN A 116 -14.05 -3.36 -0.42
N ALA A 117 -13.58 -2.36 0.34
CA ALA A 117 -12.34 -2.41 1.11
C ALA A 117 -12.59 -2.11 2.61
N LEU A 118 -12.00 -2.93 3.48
CA LEU A 118 -12.01 -2.75 4.94
C LEU A 118 -10.57 -2.71 5.46
N PHE A 119 -10.26 -1.81 6.40
CA PHE A 119 -8.95 -1.74 7.04
C PHE A 119 -9.08 -1.97 8.54
N ILE A 120 -8.25 -2.85 9.10
CA ILE A 120 -8.27 -3.26 10.50
C ILE A 120 -6.89 -3.07 11.12
N GLU A 121 -6.84 -2.44 12.29
CA GLU A 121 -5.65 -2.44 13.14
C GLU A 121 -5.49 -3.81 13.82
N ALA A 122 -4.37 -4.49 13.57
CA ALA A 122 -4.07 -5.83 14.08
C ALA A 122 -3.00 -5.85 15.18
N THR A 123 -2.99 -4.84 16.06
CA THR A 123 -2.04 -4.76 17.18
C THR A 123 -2.22 -5.94 18.13
N PRO A 124 -1.17 -6.77 18.36
CA PRO A 124 -1.25 -7.88 19.30
C PRO A 124 -1.55 -7.37 20.72
N ARG A 125 -2.58 -7.91 21.36
CA ARG A 125 -2.83 -7.70 22.79
C ARG A 125 -2.05 -8.76 23.57
N ILE A 126 -0.87 -8.37 24.03
CA ILE A 126 -0.01 -9.15 24.95
C ILE A 126 -0.11 -8.60 26.36
#